data_AF-A0A4D5RNN8-F1
#
_entry.id   AF-A0A4D5RNN8-F1
#
_cell.length_a   1.000
_cell.length_b   1.000
_cell.length_c   1.000
_cell.angle_alpha   90.00
_cell.angle_beta   90.00
_cell.angle_gamma   90.00
#
_symmetry.space_group_name_H-M   'P 1'
#
loop_
_entity.id
_entity.type
_entity.pdbx_description
1 polymer ?
#
loop_
_entity_poly.entity_id
_entity_poly.type
_entity_poly.pdbx_seq_one_letter_code
_entity_poly.pdbx_strand_id
1 'polypeptide(L)'
;MTPLVTLLKEYNCDWQPAETKGKIDSKSEIFCEAVHLLWNLCESSVTSVSIFNKERLWSVLLPCLDIAKYGANIAIAVGHCLHAVSEDNPELAENIGNLNGLEGVFQDPSYDPAHILLKVLASGILLNLSETQEATSASPALVVSVLVSALSLPVLEDITRLSHIVTEVKGFLKKKNIDTHLVEEKEQDLEQCLTVVSNTLTAKQIALEILSNLCCSEEAEDDQVDDSDDSAEVFTGEMDAEDAPAVFPLNISCDFHEILVAQNIISRVTDHVNNLDDRISTNLFEHKLAAAVPKRVHAVRCRALLCIANLAQSLDPQDLGGPAGLVSTWTCLAQMAFVNMNPKDFEFLEASTSACRSVLQALATAVESGNVNGAALPNMSDEELRVLSQVGLQCTDGAVRTNVTRIMATLGCLFGGSQPDVLKKVGQYLLEVASKDSDITVVTEALDATFDVFAEDSTDQTAVEIELVPKLRLVLPAFRAKVNQMKKSLGKHYPVVMTAKTNLVRFLKYKDQREHTQNRTAAP
;
A
#
# COMPACT_ATOMS: atom_id res chain seq x y z
N MET A 1 2.13 32.67 3.30
CA MET A 1 0.67 32.67 3.50
C MET A 1 0.01 34.03 3.22
N THR A 2 0.23 35.12 3.97
CA THR A 2 -0.53 36.38 3.78
C THR A 2 -0.53 36.96 2.35
N PRO A 3 0.62 37.07 1.64
CA PRO A 3 0.61 37.56 0.25
C PRO A 3 -0.15 36.63 -0.70
N LEU A 4 -0.04 35.31 -0.47
CA LEU A 4 -0.69 34.28 -1.27
C LEU A 4 -2.22 34.31 -1.11
N VAL A 5 -2.70 34.41 0.14
CA VAL A 5 -4.13 34.61 0.45
C VAL A 5 -4.67 35.85 -0.24
N THR A 6 -3.92 36.95 -0.15
CA THR A 6 -4.33 38.23 -0.78
C THR A 6 -4.46 38.07 -2.29
N LEU A 7 -3.44 37.48 -2.93
CA LEU A 7 -3.45 37.19 -4.37
C LEU A 7 -4.64 36.32 -4.78
N LEU A 8 -4.87 35.19 -4.11
CA LEU A 8 -5.97 34.27 -4.45
C LEU A 8 -7.33 34.95 -4.29
N LYS A 9 -7.51 35.81 -3.28
CA LYS A 9 -8.75 36.56 -3.09
C LYS A 9 -9.04 37.56 -4.21
N GLU A 10 -8.04 38.03 -4.96
CA GLU A 10 -8.27 38.85 -6.16
C GLU A 10 -8.98 38.07 -7.28
N TYR A 11 -8.85 36.74 -7.30
CA TYR A 11 -9.52 35.86 -8.25
C TYR A 11 -10.97 35.52 -7.85
N ASN A 12 -11.44 36.00 -6.69
CA ASN A 12 -12.84 35.85 -6.24
C ASN A 12 -13.81 36.81 -6.97
N CYS A 13 -13.54 37.09 -8.24
CA CYS A 13 -14.33 37.95 -9.13
C CYS A 13 -14.77 37.17 -10.37
N ASP A 14 -15.47 37.81 -11.33
CA ASP A 14 -15.89 37.19 -12.60
C ASP A 14 -14.71 36.96 -13.57
N TRP A 15 -13.57 36.48 -13.08
CA TRP A 15 -12.42 36.10 -13.89
C TRP A 15 -12.70 34.79 -14.63
N GLN A 16 -12.24 34.73 -15.89
CA GLN A 16 -12.23 33.53 -16.71
C GLN A 16 -10.90 33.45 -17.47
N PRO A 17 -10.36 32.23 -17.71
CA PRO A 17 -9.20 32.03 -18.55
C PRO A 17 -9.40 32.57 -19.96
N ALA A 18 -8.36 33.17 -20.53
CA ALA A 18 -8.42 33.72 -21.86
C ALA A 18 -8.14 32.64 -22.91
N GLU A 19 -9.04 32.47 -23.89
CA GLU A 19 -8.76 31.69 -25.09
C GLU A 19 -7.88 32.49 -26.06
N THR A 20 -6.58 32.58 -25.79
CA THR A 20 -5.67 33.28 -26.71
C THR A 20 -4.82 32.32 -27.54
N LYS A 21 -5.17 32.18 -28.83
CA LYS A 21 -4.29 31.56 -29.83
C LYS A 21 -2.97 32.33 -29.92
N GLY A 22 -1.91 31.81 -29.31
CA GLY A 22 -0.54 32.31 -29.42
C GLY A 22 -0.11 33.41 -28.45
N LYS A 23 -0.89 33.71 -27.39
CA LYS A 23 -0.41 34.52 -26.26
C LYS A 23 -0.58 33.76 -24.96
N ILE A 24 0.42 33.87 -24.09
CA ILE A 24 0.40 33.32 -22.74
C ILE A 24 -0.69 34.02 -21.92
N ASP A 25 -1.62 33.24 -21.36
CA ASP A 25 -2.56 33.73 -20.37
C ASP A 25 -1.88 33.78 -19.00
N SER A 26 -1.13 34.86 -18.77
CA SER A 26 -0.36 35.04 -17.53
C SER A 26 -1.25 35.02 -16.28
N LYS A 27 -2.54 35.37 -16.37
CA LYS A 27 -3.42 35.32 -15.19
C LYS A 27 -3.74 33.89 -14.79
N SER A 28 -3.99 33.02 -15.76
CA SER A 28 -4.22 31.59 -15.52
C SER A 28 -2.95 30.91 -14.99
N GLU A 29 -1.79 31.21 -15.56
CA GLU A 29 -0.50 30.68 -15.07
C GLU A 29 -0.21 31.13 -13.63
N ILE A 30 -0.36 32.43 -13.33
CA ILE A 30 -0.16 32.95 -11.97
C ILE A 30 -1.12 32.28 -10.98
N PHE A 31 -2.37 32.07 -11.37
CA PHE A 31 -3.34 31.38 -10.52
C PHE A 31 -2.92 29.94 -10.24
N CYS A 32 -2.58 29.17 -11.29
CA CYS A 32 -2.12 27.79 -11.15
C CYS A 32 -0.91 27.70 -10.22
N GLU A 33 0.11 28.54 -10.41
CA GLU A 33 1.31 28.56 -9.56
C GLU A 33 0.99 28.97 -8.11
N ALA A 34 0.06 29.91 -7.91
CA ALA A 34 -0.43 30.27 -6.58
C ALA A 34 -1.14 29.09 -5.89
N VAL A 35 -1.97 28.35 -6.62
CA VAL A 35 -2.66 27.16 -6.10
C VAL A 35 -1.67 26.03 -5.80
N HIS A 36 -0.68 25.77 -6.66
CA HIS A 36 0.38 24.78 -6.38
C HIS A 36 1.20 25.17 -5.14
N LEU A 37 1.53 26.45 -4.97
CA LEU A 37 2.21 26.93 -3.77
C LEU A 37 1.34 26.74 -2.52
N LEU A 38 0.04 27.03 -2.61
CA LEU A 38 -0.89 26.81 -1.51
C LEU A 38 -0.97 25.33 -1.13
N TRP A 39 -1.12 24.44 -2.12
CA TRP A 39 -1.13 22.99 -1.94
C TRP A 39 0.12 22.52 -1.18
N ASN A 40 1.31 22.83 -1.67
CA ASN A 40 2.57 22.45 -1.02
C ASN A 40 2.68 22.97 0.43
N LEU A 41 2.19 24.19 0.68
CA LEU A 41 2.22 24.79 2.02
C LEU A 41 1.22 24.14 2.97
N CYS A 42 0.07 23.71 2.48
CA CYS A 42 -0.95 23.01 3.26
C CYS A 42 -0.52 21.57 3.58
N GLU A 43 0.04 20.85 2.61
CA GLU A 43 0.54 19.48 2.79
C GLU A 43 1.69 19.39 3.81
N SER A 44 2.45 20.47 3.97
CA SER A 44 3.62 20.50 4.88
C SER A 44 3.38 21.19 6.23
N SER A 45 2.21 21.80 6.47
CA SER A 45 2.01 22.65 7.64
C SER A 45 0.54 22.80 8.04
N VAL A 46 0.21 22.26 9.22
CA VAL A 46 -1.08 22.44 9.91
C VAL A 46 -1.44 23.92 10.11
N THR A 47 -0.43 24.78 10.31
CA THR A 47 -0.66 26.24 10.40
C THR A 47 -1.18 26.81 9.07
N SER A 48 -0.72 26.29 7.94
CA SER A 48 -1.19 26.71 6.62
C SER A 48 -2.63 26.27 6.39
N VAL A 49 -2.99 25.05 6.81
CA VAL A 49 -4.38 24.53 6.79
C VAL A 49 -5.29 25.38 7.66
N SER A 50 -4.88 25.74 8.89
CA SER A 50 -5.66 26.64 9.74
C SER A 50 -5.88 28.02 9.10
N ILE A 51 -4.87 28.58 8.41
CA ILE A 51 -5.02 29.84 7.67
C ILE A 51 -5.96 29.67 6.47
N PHE A 52 -5.84 28.56 5.73
CA PHE A 52 -6.76 28.22 4.64
C PHE A 52 -8.21 28.25 5.13
N ASN A 53 -8.46 27.63 6.29
CA ASN A 53 -9.80 27.55 6.86
C ASN A 53 -10.33 28.92 7.28
N LYS A 54 -9.55 29.63 8.10
CA LYS A 54 -9.89 30.97 8.60
C LYS A 54 -10.18 31.96 7.47
N GLU A 55 -9.40 31.90 6.39
CA GLU A 55 -9.52 32.82 5.26
C GLU A 55 -10.56 32.36 4.21
N ARG A 56 -11.16 31.18 4.41
CA ARG A 56 -12.18 30.55 3.55
C ARG A 56 -11.74 30.41 2.11
N LEU A 57 -10.50 29.99 1.87
CA LEU A 57 -9.94 29.93 0.52
C LEU A 57 -10.71 28.99 -0.41
N TRP A 58 -11.38 27.96 0.14
CA TRP A 58 -12.27 27.08 -0.62
C TRP A 58 -13.36 27.84 -1.41
N SER A 59 -13.81 29.03 -0.96
CA SER A 59 -14.84 29.79 -1.68
C SER A 59 -14.35 30.32 -3.03
N VAL A 60 -13.03 30.54 -3.15
CA VAL A 60 -12.38 30.94 -4.41
C VAL A 60 -12.09 29.72 -5.27
N LEU A 61 -11.69 28.61 -4.63
CA LEU A 61 -11.20 27.42 -5.32
C LEU A 61 -12.33 26.54 -5.86
N LEU A 62 -13.38 26.26 -5.09
CA LEU A 62 -14.45 25.34 -5.50
C LEU A 62 -15.09 25.67 -6.86
N PRO A 63 -15.40 26.94 -7.20
CA PRO A 63 -15.93 27.27 -8.52
C PRO A 63 -14.97 26.92 -9.66
N CYS A 64 -13.66 26.91 -9.41
CA CYS A 64 -12.62 26.64 -10.40
C CYS A 64 -12.49 25.16 -10.77
N LEU A 65 -13.27 24.26 -10.16
CA LEU A 65 -13.39 22.85 -10.56
C LEU A 65 -14.18 22.66 -11.85
N ASP A 66 -14.93 23.66 -12.32
CA ASP A 66 -15.65 23.59 -13.58
C ASP A 66 -14.67 23.62 -14.78
N ILE A 67 -14.36 22.45 -15.34
CA ILE A 67 -13.46 22.32 -16.50
C ILE A 67 -13.99 23.10 -17.71
N ALA A 68 -15.31 23.14 -17.93
CA ALA A 68 -15.87 23.82 -19.09
C ALA A 68 -15.62 25.34 -19.01
N LYS A 69 -15.57 25.88 -17.79
CA LYS A 69 -15.32 27.31 -17.55
C LYS A 69 -13.84 27.66 -17.39
N TYR A 70 -13.05 26.85 -16.67
CA TYR A 70 -11.69 27.19 -16.28
C TYR A 70 -10.60 26.33 -16.97
N GLY A 71 -10.98 25.31 -17.73
CA GLY A 71 -10.06 24.38 -18.35
C GLY A 71 -9.44 23.38 -17.38
N ALA A 72 -8.94 22.28 -17.93
CA ALA A 72 -8.49 21.13 -17.14
C ALA A 72 -7.30 21.46 -16.22
N ASN A 73 -6.34 22.27 -16.67
CA ASN A 73 -5.13 22.57 -15.89
C ASN A 73 -5.46 23.27 -14.56
N ILE A 74 -6.35 24.27 -14.59
CA ILE A 74 -6.77 24.99 -13.38
C ILE A 74 -7.60 24.06 -12.49
N ALA A 75 -8.57 23.36 -13.06
CA ALA A 75 -9.45 22.48 -12.29
C ALA A 75 -8.68 21.36 -11.57
N ILE A 76 -7.68 20.75 -12.24
CA ILE A 76 -6.82 19.72 -11.65
C ILE A 76 -5.92 20.30 -10.55
N ALA A 77 -5.29 21.46 -10.77
CA ALA A 77 -4.45 22.11 -9.75
C ALA A 77 -5.27 22.41 -8.48
N VAL A 78 -6.49 22.92 -8.67
CA VAL A 78 -7.46 23.16 -7.60
C VAL A 78 -7.89 21.86 -6.94
N GLY A 79 -8.20 20.82 -7.70
CA GLY A 79 -8.59 19.51 -7.19
C GLY A 79 -7.50 18.90 -6.30
N HIS A 80 -6.23 18.97 -6.71
CA HIS A 80 -5.11 18.53 -5.88
C HIS A 80 -5.00 19.30 -4.57
N CYS A 81 -5.08 20.64 -4.63
CA CYS A 81 -5.05 21.46 -3.44
C CYS A 81 -6.21 21.14 -2.48
N LEU A 82 -7.42 20.99 -3.02
CA LEU A 82 -8.62 20.70 -2.23
C LEU A 82 -8.58 19.30 -1.61
N HIS A 83 -8.09 18.31 -2.36
CA HIS A 83 -7.91 16.94 -1.87
C HIS A 83 -6.94 16.90 -0.68
N ALA A 84 -5.80 17.58 -0.78
CA ALA A 84 -4.81 17.63 0.29
C ALA A 84 -5.30 18.39 1.54
N VAL A 85 -6.06 19.49 1.38
CA VAL A 85 -6.58 20.24 2.54
C VAL A 85 -7.82 19.59 3.17
N SER A 86 -8.49 18.66 2.48
CA SER A 86 -9.64 17.94 3.05
C SER A 86 -9.24 16.78 3.93
N GLU A 87 -8.04 16.23 3.76
CA GLU A 87 -7.48 15.17 4.62
C GLU A 87 -7.34 15.66 6.08
N ASP A 88 -7.89 14.89 7.03
CA ASP A 88 -7.87 15.17 8.47
C ASP A 88 -8.33 16.59 8.87
N ASN A 89 -9.32 17.16 8.16
CA ASN A 89 -9.75 18.54 8.36
C ASN A 89 -11.26 18.67 8.66
N PRO A 90 -11.70 18.37 9.91
CA PRO A 90 -13.11 18.48 10.30
C PRO A 90 -13.67 19.90 10.19
N GLU A 91 -12.83 20.93 10.44
CA GLU A 91 -13.25 22.32 10.33
C GLU A 91 -13.67 22.67 8.89
N LEU A 92 -13.01 22.13 7.88
CA LEU A 92 -13.42 22.33 6.49
C LEU A 92 -14.78 21.69 6.22
N ALA A 93 -14.98 20.43 6.65
CA ALA A 93 -16.23 19.72 6.48
C ALA A 93 -17.42 20.44 7.13
N GLU A 94 -17.27 20.93 8.36
CA GLU A 94 -18.31 21.70 9.05
C GLU A 94 -18.70 23.01 8.34
N ASN A 95 -17.75 23.64 7.64
CA ASN A 95 -17.95 24.97 7.05
C ASN A 95 -18.29 24.95 5.55
N ILE A 96 -18.08 23.83 4.85
CA ILE A 96 -18.28 23.70 3.41
C ILE A 96 -19.75 23.41 3.06
N GLY A 97 -20.61 24.42 3.16
CA GLY A 97 -22.06 24.24 3.00
C GLY A 97 -22.59 24.04 1.56
N ASN A 98 -21.75 24.13 0.52
CA ASN A 98 -22.17 23.97 -0.88
C ASN A 98 -21.12 23.20 -1.69
N LEU A 99 -21.46 21.97 -2.08
CA LEU A 99 -20.61 21.05 -2.85
C LEU A 99 -21.00 20.99 -4.34
N ASN A 100 -21.86 21.89 -4.84
CA ASN A 100 -22.32 21.88 -6.23
C ASN A 100 -21.16 21.87 -7.25
N GLY A 101 -20.03 22.52 -6.91
CA GLY A 101 -18.82 22.50 -7.73
C GLY A 101 -18.22 21.10 -7.87
N LEU A 102 -18.27 20.28 -6.83
CA LEU A 102 -17.85 18.87 -6.86
C LEU A 102 -18.89 17.99 -7.55
N GLU A 103 -20.18 18.18 -7.27
CA GLU A 103 -21.25 17.40 -7.90
C GLU A 103 -21.27 17.57 -9.42
N GLY A 104 -20.99 18.79 -9.92
CA GLY A 104 -20.88 19.09 -11.34
C GLY A 104 -19.78 18.31 -12.05
N VAL A 105 -18.67 17.99 -11.36
CA VAL A 105 -17.54 17.22 -11.93
C VAL A 105 -17.99 15.82 -12.36
N PHE A 106 -18.91 15.20 -11.63
CA PHE A 106 -19.39 13.86 -11.93
C PHE A 106 -20.41 13.79 -13.09
N GLN A 107 -21.01 14.93 -13.46
CA GLN A 107 -21.99 14.99 -14.56
C GLN A 107 -21.35 15.01 -15.95
N ASP A 108 -20.06 15.30 -16.04
CA ASP A 108 -19.34 15.29 -17.30
C ASP A 108 -19.18 13.84 -17.82
N PRO A 109 -19.63 13.50 -19.05
CA PRO A 109 -19.47 12.17 -19.61
C PRO A 109 -18.07 11.89 -20.19
N SER A 110 -17.14 12.84 -20.15
CA SER A 110 -15.79 12.68 -20.72
C SER A 110 -15.00 11.55 -20.06
N TYR A 111 -14.32 10.76 -20.90
CA TYR A 111 -13.34 9.74 -20.52
C TYR A 111 -11.90 10.20 -20.77
N ASP A 112 -11.69 11.48 -21.09
CA ASP A 112 -10.37 12.05 -21.22
C ASP A 112 -9.62 11.98 -19.86
N PRO A 113 -8.32 11.62 -19.83
CA PRO A 113 -7.58 11.42 -18.59
C PRO A 113 -7.59 12.62 -17.64
N ALA A 114 -7.68 13.85 -18.15
CA ALA A 114 -7.73 15.03 -17.31
C ALA A 114 -9.07 15.12 -16.55
N HIS A 115 -10.17 14.78 -17.22
CA HIS A 115 -11.50 14.76 -16.62
C HIS A 115 -11.65 13.59 -15.64
N ILE A 116 -11.10 12.42 -15.98
CA ILE A 116 -11.07 11.26 -15.07
C ILE A 116 -10.23 11.57 -13.83
N LEU A 117 -9.05 12.18 -13.97
CA LEU A 117 -8.25 12.63 -12.84
C LEU A 117 -9.04 13.58 -11.93
N LEU A 118 -9.75 14.56 -12.49
CA LEU A 118 -10.56 15.47 -11.69
C LEU A 118 -11.69 14.75 -10.95
N LYS A 119 -12.36 13.79 -11.59
CA LYS A 119 -13.38 12.95 -10.93
C LYS A 119 -12.79 12.13 -9.78
N VAL A 120 -11.59 11.57 -9.94
CA VAL A 120 -10.89 10.84 -8.88
C VAL A 120 -10.57 11.77 -7.71
N LEU A 121 -10.04 12.96 -7.97
CA LEU A 121 -9.79 13.98 -6.95
C LEU A 121 -11.08 14.39 -6.23
N ALA A 122 -12.16 14.61 -6.97
CA ALA A 122 -13.47 14.92 -6.39
C ALA A 122 -14.00 13.78 -5.52
N SER A 123 -13.82 12.51 -5.92
CA SER A 123 -14.17 11.35 -5.10
C SER A 123 -13.39 11.34 -3.79
N GLY A 124 -12.07 11.58 -3.82
CA GLY A 124 -11.26 11.66 -2.61
C GLY A 124 -11.68 12.81 -1.69
N ILE A 125 -11.95 14.00 -2.24
CA ILE A 125 -12.45 15.14 -1.46
C ILE A 125 -13.77 14.77 -0.78
N LEU A 126 -14.73 14.17 -1.50
CA LEU A 126 -16.01 13.78 -0.92
C LEU A 126 -15.86 12.74 0.19
N LEU A 127 -14.96 11.76 0.03
CA LEU A 127 -14.69 10.75 1.05
C LEU A 127 -14.12 11.41 2.32
N ASN A 128 -13.09 12.24 2.20
CA ASN A 128 -12.48 12.91 3.35
C ASN A 128 -13.47 13.82 4.09
N LEU A 129 -14.37 14.50 3.37
CA LEU A 129 -15.41 15.33 3.99
C LEU A 129 -16.53 14.50 4.64
N SER A 130 -16.78 13.27 4.15
CA SER A 130 -17.86 12.41 4.65
C SER A 130 -17.55 11.72 5.97
N GLU A 131 -16.26 11.62 6.37
CA GLU A 131 -15.85 11.05 7.66
C GLU A 131 -16.42 11.80 8.88
N THR A 132 -16.80 13.07 8.69
CA THR A 132 -17.27 13.96 9.77
C THR A 132 -18.74 14.36 9.65
N GLN A 133 -19.39 14.07 8.52
CA GLN A 133 -20.78 14.44 8.25
C GLN A 133 -21.59 13.29 7.63
N GLU A 134 -22.55 12.75 8.41
CA GLU A 134 -23.49 11.71 7.95
C GLU A 134 -24.35 12.15 6.74
N ALA A 135 -24.52 13.46 6.52
CA ALA A 135 -25.40 14.01 5.49
C ALA A 135 -24.76 14.18 4.09
N THR A 136 -23.43 14.00 3.98
CA THR A 136 -22.64 14.22 2.76
C THR A 136 -21.95 12.95 2.25
N SER A 137 -22.49 11.77 2.56
CA SER A 137 -21.91 10.50 2.13
C SER A 137 -21.83 10.41 0.61
N ALA A 138 -20.62 10.34 0.06
CA ALA A 138 -20.41 10.05 -1.35
C ALA A 138 -21.08 8.72 -1.70
N SER A 139 -21.83 8.66 -2.82
CA SER A 139 -22.43 7.40 -3.26
C SER A 139 -21.32 6.36 -3.51
N PRO A 140 -21.30 5.21 -2.79
CA PRO A 140 -20.26 4.19 -2.98
C PRO A 140 -20.17 3.71 -4.43
N ALA A 141 -21.31 3.57 -5.11
CA ALA A 141 -21.38 3.19 -6.52
C ALA A 141 -20.72 4.21 -7.45
N LEU A 142 -20.94 5.50 -7.21
CA LEU A 142 -20.32 6.58 -7.99
C LEU A 142 -18.80 6.57 -7.80
N VAL A 143 -18.34 6.51 -6.55
CA VAL A 143 -16.92 6.50 -6.20
C VAL A 143 -16.24 5.31 -6.88
N VAL A 144 -16.74 4.09 -6.67
CA VAL A 144 -16.13 2.88 -7.26
C VAL A 144 -16.15 2.94 -8.79
N SER A 145 -17.22 3.45 -9.40
CA SER A 145 -17.28 3.62 -10.87
C SER A 145 -16.18 4.54 -11.41
N VAL A 146 -15.90 5.64 -10.72
CA VAL A 146 -14.82 6.57 -11.07
C VAL A 146 -13.45 5.92 -10.90
N LEU A 147 -13.23 5.20 -9.79
CA LEU A 147 -11.98 4.48 -9.53
C LEU A 147 -11.71 3.43 -10.62
N VAL A 148 -12.73 2.63 -10.97
CA VAL A 148 -12.66 1.65 -12.07
C VAL A 148 -12.36 2.32 -13.41
N SER A 149 -12.95 3.49 -13.67
CA SER A 149 -12.67 4.25 -14.90
C SER A 149 -11.21 4.70 -14.98
N ALA A 150 -10.63 5.17 -13.87
CA ALA A 150 -9.21 5.54 -13.79
C ALA A 150 -8.28 4.33 -13.98
N LEU A 151 -8.57 3.20 -13.33
CA LEU A 151 -7.81 1.96 -13.50
C LEU A 151 -7.91 1.40 -14.94
N SER A 152 -8.99 1.73 -15.67
CA SER A 152 -9.19 1.28 -17.06
C SER A 152 -8.51 2.18 -18.12
N LEU A 153 -7.92 3.33 -17.75
CA LEU A 153 -7.21 4.20 -18.71
C LEU A 153 -5.99 3.51 -19.36
N PRO A 154 -5.75 3.67 -20.68
CA PRO A 154 -4.78 2.90 -21.47
C PRO A 154 -3.32 3.41 -21.35
N VAL A 155 -2.78 3.41 -20.13
CA VAL A 155 -1.48 4.04 -19.84
C VAL A 155 -0.29 3.44 -20.60
N LEU A 156 -0.28 2.13 -20.84
CA LEU A 156 0.84 1.46 -21.51
C LEU A 156 0.94 1.84 -22.99
N GLU A 157 -0.19 2.03 -23.66
CA GLU A 157 -0.25 2.47 -25.05
C GLU A 157 0.27 3.91 -25.17
N ASP A 158 -0.17 4.79 -24.27
CA ASP A 158 0.28 6.18 -24.22
C ASP A 158 1.77 6.31 -23.90
N ILE A 159 2.31 5.51 -22.97
CA ILE A 159 3.75 5.48 -22.67
C ILE A 159 4.55 4.97 -23.87
N THR A 160 4.04 3.96 -24.58
CA THR A 160 4.69 3.44 -25.80
C THR A 160 4.73 4.51 -26.89
N ARG A 161 3.60 5.22 -27.09
CA ARG A 161 3.52 6.37 -28.00
C ARG A 161 4.50 7.47 -27.61
N LEU A 162 4.58 7.82 -26.32
CA LEU A 162 5.51 8.81 -25.80
C LEU A 162 6.98 8.43 -26.11
N SER A 163 7.34 7.16 -25.91
CA SER A 163 8.67 6.64 -26.22
C SER A 163 9.02 6.74 -27.70
N HIS A 164 8.06 6.49 -28.60
CA HIS A 164 8.24 6.70 -30.03
C HIS A 164 8.50 8.18 -30.36
N ILE A 165 7.70 9.10 -29.82
CA ILE A 165 7.90 10.55 -30.03
C ILE A 165 9.28 11.00 -29.54
N VAL A 166 9.70 10.56 -28.34
CA VAL A 166 11.05 10.84 -27.81
C VAL A 166 12.14 10.35 -28.76
N THR A 167 11.97 9.18 -29.37
CA THR A 167 12.93 8.62 -30.34
C THR A 167 13.01 9.49 -31.59
N GLU A 168 11.87 9.95 -32.10
CA GLU A 168 11.82 10.84 -33.26
C GLU A 168 12.52 12.17 -32.98
N VAL A 169 12.21 12.83 -31.86
CA VAL A 169 12.84 14.10 -31.42
C VAL A 169 14.36 13.94 -31.32
N LYS A 170 14.85 12.87 -30.64
CA LYS A 170 16.28 12.54 -30.57
C LYS A 170 16.90 12.34 -31.97
N GLY A 171 16.14 11.74 -32.89
CA GLY A 171 16.56 11.53 -34.27
C GLY A 171 16.73 12.82 -35.08
N PHE A 172 15.83 13.79 -34.90
CA PHE A 172 15.91 15.09 -35.57
C PHE A 172 17.11 15.92 -35.07
N LEU A 173 17.38 15.93 -33.77
CA LEU A 173 18.50 16.65 -33.18
C LEU A 173 19.89 16.13 -33.64
N LYS A 174 19.96 14.91 -34.16
CA LYS A 174 21.20 14.31 -34.71
C LYS A 174 21.46 14.66 -36.18
N LYS A 175 20.50 15.25 -36.90
CA LYS A 175 20.64 15.58 -38.33
C LYS A 175 21.46 16.87 -38.50
N LYS A 176 22.31 16.93 -39.53
CA LYS A 176 23.17 18.11 -39.82
C LYS A 176 22.38 19.37 -40.24
N ASN A 177 21.21 19.20 -40.86
CA ASN A 177 20.29 20.28 -41.21
C ASN A 177 19.02 20.11 -40.36
N ILE A 178 18.95 20.83 -39.24
CA ILE A 178 17.81 20.80 -38.32
C ILE A 178 16.74 21.73 -38.87
N ASP A 179 15.54 21.19 -39.10
CA ASP A 179 14.35 21.99 -39.37
C ASP A 179 13.72 22.38 -38.03
N THR A 180 13.93 23.61 -37.60
CA THR A 180 13.49 24.11 -36.29
C THR A 180 11.98 24.03 -36.12
N HIS A 181 11.21 24.30 -37.18
CA HIS A 181 9.74 24.27 -37.11
C HIS A 181 9.22 22.85 -36.85
N LEU A 182 9.82 21.85 -37.51
CA LEU A 182 9.45 20.46 -37.30
C LEU A 182 9.85 19.95 -35.91
N VAL A 183 10.94 20.47 -35.33
CA VAL A 183 11.33 20.16 -33.94
C VAL A 183 10.34 20.76 -32.95
N GLU A 184 9.95 22.02 -33.11
CA GLU A 184 8.96 22.69 -32.25
C GLU A 184 7.60 21.97 -32.27
N GLU A 185 7.13 21.56 -33.46
CA GLU A 185 5.90 20.77 -33.61
C GLU A 185 5.97 19.43 -32.84
N LYS A 186 7.12 18.74 -32.92
CA LYS A 186 7.31 17.46 -32.23
C LYS A 186 7.51 17.60 -30.72
N GLU A 187 8.10 18.70 -30.27
CA GLU A 187 8.16 19.04 -28.85
C GLU A 187 6.77 19.34 -28.29
N GLN A 188 5.90 20.00 -29.06
CA GLN A 188 4.50 20.20 -28.69
C GLN A 188 3.72 18.88 -28.61
N ASP A 189 3.89 17.99 -29.60
CA ASP A 189 3.31 16.64 -29.58
C ASP A 189 3.77 15.86 -28.34
N LEU A 190 5.05 16.00 -27.98
CA LEU A 190 5.65 15.38 -26.80
C LEU A 190 5.03 15.90 -25.51
N GLU A 191 4.90 17.22 -25.35
CA GLU A 191 4.30 17.84 -24.17
C GLU A 191 2.81 17.46 -24.01
N GLN A 192 2.06 17.42 -25.11
CA GLN A 192 0.67 16.97 -25.08
C GLN A 192 0.56 15.50 -24.68
N CYS A 193 1.39 14.62 -25.27
CA CYS A 193 1.44 13.20 -24.92
C CYS A 193 1.86 13.01 -23.45
N LEU A 194 2.85 13.76 -22.98
CA LEU A 194 3.33 13.73 -21.60
C LEU A 194 2.24 14.16 -20.61
N THR A 195 1.43 15.15 -20.97
CA THR A 195 0.30 15.61 -20.15
C THR A 195 -0.75 14.50 -20.00
N VAL A 196 -1.09 13.81 -21.10
CA VAL A 196 -2.01 12.65 -21.08
C VAL A 196 -1.46 11.52 -20.21
N VAL A 197 -0.20 11.13 -20.41
CA VAL A 197 0.47 10.10 -19.59
C VAL A 197 0.51 10.49 -18.11
N SER A 198 0.81 11.75 -17.82
CA SER A 198 0.91 12.27 -16.45
C SER A 198 -0.44 12.24 -15.76
N ASN A 199 -1.50 12.74 -16.40
CA ASN A 199 -2.85 12.73 -15.84
C ASN A 199 -3.34 11.30 -15.62
N THR A 200 -3.09 10.39 -16.57
CA THR A 200 -3.44 8.98 -16.43
C THR A 200 -2.73 8.32 -15.24
N LEU A 201 -1.41 8.51 -15.11
CA LEU A 201 -0.64 7.92 -14.01
C LEU A 201 -1.08 8.48 -12.65
N THR A 202 -1.30 9.79 -12.57
CA THR A 202 -1.80 10.43 -11.34
C THR A 202 -3.21 9.95 -10.99
N ALA A 203 -4.11 9.82 -11.96
CA ALA A 203 -5.46 9.32 -11.72
C ALA A 203 -5.44 7.89 -11.18
N LYS A 204 -4.59 7.02 -11.75
CA LYS A 204 -4.40 5.65 -11.24
C LYS A 204 -3.81 5.64 -9.85
N GLN A 205 -2.79 6.46 -9.59
CA GLN A 205 -2.14 6.52 -8.28
C GLN A 205 -3.14 6.90 -7.18
N ILE A 206 -3.87 7.99 -7.35
CA ILE A 206 -4.85 8.46 -6.36
C ILE A 206 -6.00 7.46 -6.25
N ALA A 207 -6.44 6.85 -7.36
CA ALA A 207 -7.48 5.83 -7.29
C ALA A 207 -7.05 4.61 -6.46
N LEU A 208 -5.80 4.18 -6.60
CA LEU A 208 -5.24 3.09 -5.80
C LEU A 208 -5.08 3.48 -4.33
N GLU A 209 -4.70 4.72 -4.03
CA GLU A 209 -4.61 5.25 -2.66
C GLU A 209 -6.00 5.27 -2.00
N ILE A 210 -7.02 5.80 -2.69
CA ILE A 210 -8.42 5.78 -2.21
C ILE A 210 -8.88 4.34 -1.95
N LEU A 211 -8.66 3.41 -2.90
CA LEU A 211 -9.01 2.00 -2.70
C LEU A 211 -8.30 1.38 -1.50
N SER A 212 -7.01 1.69 -1.34
CA SER A 212 -6.21 1.18 -0.23
C SER A 212 -6.77 1.67 1.11
N ASN A 213 -7.14 2.95 1.20
CA ASN A 213 -7.70 3.57 2.41
C ASN A 213 -9.09 3.04 2.73
N LEU A 214 -9.95 2.82 1.72
CA LEU A 214 -11.25 2.16 1.92
C LEU A 214 -11.12 0.74 2.49
N CYS A 215 -9.95 0.11 2.35
CA CYS A 215 -9.65 -1.22 2.84
C CYS A 215 -8.75 -1.22 4.09
N CYS A 216 -8.35 -0.06 4.62
CA CYS A 216 -7.57 0.02 5.86
C CYS A 216 -8.52 -0.16 7.05
N SER A 217 -8.17 -1.05 7.97
CA SER A 217 -8.65 -0.93 9.35
C SER A 217 -7.80 0.14 10.03
N GLU A 218 -8.42 1.14 10.63
CA GLU A 218 -7.82 1.71 11.83
C GLU A 218 -7.70 0.52 12.79
N GLU A 219 -6.47 0.06 13.04
CA GLU A 219 -6.21 -0.83 14.19
C GLU A 219 -6.90 -0.14 15.36
N ALA A 220 -7.98 -0.73 15.87
CA ALA A 220 -8.79 -0.13 16.92
C ALA A 220 -7.83 0.47 17.95
N GLU A 221 -7.81 1.80 18.05
CA GLU A 221 -7.04 2.51 19.06
C GLU A 221 -7.60 2.04 20.40
N ASP A 222 -7.02 0.97 20.95
CA ASP A 222 -7.34 0.43 22.26
C ASP A 222 -6.67 1.35 23.27
N ASP A 223 -7.22 2.56 23.32
CA ASP A 223 -6.72 3.74 24.00
C ASP A 223 -7.10 3.66 25.49
N GLN A 224 -6.84 2.52 26.14
CA GLN A 224 -6.97 2.35 27.58
C GLN A 224 -5.94 1.36 28.15
N VAL A 225 -4.71 1.82 28.34
CA VAL A 225 -3.88 1.32 29.44
C VAL A 225 -3.50 2.49 30.32
N ASP A 226 -4.29 2.65 31.39
CA ASP A 226 -4.02 3.50 32.54
C ASP A 226 -2.66 3.10 33.13
N ASP A 227 -1.70 4.02 33.05
CA ASP A 227 -0.33 3.88 33.52
C ASP A 227 -0.32 4.02 35.07
N SER A 228 -0.93 3.06 35.76
CA SER A 228 -0.81 2.93 37.22
C SER A 228 0.36 2.01 37.55
N ASP A 229 1.53 2.62 37.68
CA ASP A 229 2.74 2.06 38.27
C ASP A 229 2.44 1.62 39.72
N ASP A 230 2.26 0.31 39.93
CA ASP A 230 2.59 -0.26 41.23
C ASP A 230 3.23 -1.64 41.12
N SER A 231 4.18 -1.84 42.03
CA SER A 231 5.22 -2.83 41.96
C SER A 231 4.77 -4.20 42.44
N ALA A 232 5.32 -5.23 41.77
CA ALA A 232 5.32 -6.65 42.14
C ALA A 232 3.96 -7.35 42.13
N GLU A 233 3.83 -8.39 41.30
CA GLU A 233 3.53 -9.78 41.68
C GLU A 233 3.26 -10.62 40.41
N VAL A 234 3.28 -11.94 40.59
CA VAL A 234 3.31 -12.98 39.57
C VAL A 234 2.07 -12.93 38.67
N PHE A 235 2.26 -12.88 37.34
CA PHE A 235 1.17 -13.07 36.38
C PHE A 235 0.73 -14.54 36.34
N THR A 236 -0.20 -14.91 37.22
CA THR A 236 -1.07 -16.09 37.07
C THR A 236 -2.45 -15.59 36.66
N GLY A 237 -2.64 -15.35 35.37
CA GLY A 237 -3.95 -15.17 34.77
C GLY A 237 -4.22 -16.36 33.84
N GLU A 238 -5.15 -17.22 34.21
CA GLU A 238 -5.78 -18.18 33.31
C GLU A 238 -6.56 -17.38 32.26
N MET A 239 -6.23 -17.57 30.98
CA MET A 239 -7.05 -17.09 29.88
C MET A 239 -8.16 -18.12 29.66
N ASP A 240 -9.37 -17.82 30.10
CA ASP A 240 -10.56 -18.48 29.60
C ASP A 240 -10.74 -18.06 28.14
N ALA A 241 -10.53 -19.00 27.23
CA ALA A 241 -10.87 -18.86 25.82
C ALA A 241 -12.37 -19.17 25.67
N GLU A 242 -13.22 -18.15 25.68
CA GLU A 242 -14.57 -18.29 25.16
C GLU A 242 -14.52 -18.25 23.63
N ASP A 243 -14.85 -19.38 23.01
CA ASP A 243 -15.09 -19.52 21.57
C ASP A 243 -16.29 -18.64 21.15
N ALA A 244 -16.00 -17.38 20.80
CA ALA A 244 -16.92 -16.56 20.03
C ALA A 244 -16.88 -17.03 18.57
N PRO A 245 -18.04 -17.27 17.91
CA PRO A 245 -18.06 -17.60 16.50
C PRO A 245 -17.44 -16.44 15.71
N ALA A 246 -16.48 -16.75 14.84
CA ALA A 246 -15.74 -15.81 14.01
C ALA A 246 -16.67 -15.03 13.07
N VAL A 247 -17.27 -13.97 13.58
CA VAL A 247 -17.79 -12.87 12.76
C VAL A 247 -16.56 -12.04 12.44
N PHE A 248 -15.99 -12.22 11.25
CA PHE A 248 -15.00 -11.29 10.72
C PHE A 248 -15.72 -9.95 10.55
N PRO A 249 -15.40 -8.92 11.34
CA PRO A 249 -15.92 -7.58 11.06
C PRO A 249 -15.37 -7.21 9.68
N LEU A 250 -16.25 -6.96 8.72
CA LEU A 250 -15.79 -6.37 7.46
C LEU A 250 -15.20 -5.00 7.82
N ASN A 251 -13.90 -4.82 7.58
CA ASN A 251 -13.22 -3.54 7.75
C ASN A 251 -13.65 -2.48 6.70
N ILE A 252 -14.64 -2.83 5.88
CA ILE A 252 -15.20 -2.04 4.78
C ILE A 252 -16.71 -2.04 4.95
N SER A 253 -17.38 -0.90 4.71
CA SER A 253 -18.84 -0.88 4.71
C SER A 253 -19.41 -1.88 3.68
N CYS A 254 -20.57 -2.49 3.99
CA CYS A 254 -21.20 -3.48 3.11
C CYS A 254 -21.45 -2.95 1.68
N ASP A 255 -21.82 -1.67 1.55
CA ASP A 255 -22.08 -1.05 0.25
C ASP A 255 -20.81 -1.00 -0.62
N PHE A 256 -19.67 -0.61 -0.05
CA PHE A 256 -18.40 -0.66 -0.78
C PHE A 256 -17.99 -2.10 -1.08
N HIS A 257 -18.14 -3.01 -0.11
CA HIS A 257 -17.79 -4.42 -0.29
C HIS A 257 -18.50 -5.05 -1.49
N GLU A 258 -19.84 -5.00 -1.55
CA GLU A 258 -20.62 -5.61 -2.63
C GLU A 258 -20.23 -5.08 -4.01
N ILE A 259 -19.99 -3.77 -4.12
CA ILE A 259 -19.67 -3.12 -5.39
C ILE A 259 -18.25 -3.46 -5.84
N LEU A 260 -17.28 -3.48 -4.92
CA LEU A 260 -15.88 -3.83 -5.21
C LEU A 260 -15.77 -5.27 -5.75
N VAL A 261 -16.50 -6.20 -5.13
CA VAL A 261 -16.58 -7.61 -5.59
C VAL A 261 -17.25 -7.69 -6.96
N ALA A 262 -18.38 -7.01 -7.16
CA ALA A 262 -19.09 -6.99 -8.44
C ALA A 262 -18.24 -6.44 -9.60
N GLN A 263 -17.29 -5.54 -9.31
CA GLN A 263 -16.38 -4.95 -10.31
C GLN A 263 -15.10 -5.75 -10.56
N ASN A 264 -14.89 -6.87 -9.84
CA ASN A 264 -13.67 -7.68 -9.87
C ASN A 264 -12.41 -6.81 -9.64
N ILE A 265 -12.43 -6.02 -8.57
CA ILE A 265 -11.42 -4.98 -8.33
C ILE A 265 -10.01 -5.56 -8.22
N ILE A 266 -9.85 -6.74 -7.61
CA ILE A 266 -8.55 -7.37 -7.40
C ILE A 266 -7.80 -7.62 -8.72
N SER A 267 -8.52 -8.10 -9.75
CA SER A 267 -7.94 -8.31 -11.08
C SER A 267 -7.48 -7.00 -11.70
N ARG A 268 -8.29 -5.94 -11.57
CA ARG A 268 -7.99 -4.61 -12.15
C ARG A 268 -6.79 -3.97 -11.47
N VAL A 269 -6.64 -4.13 -10.16
CA VAL A 269 -5.46 -3.63 -9.44
C VAL A 269 -4.22 -4.42 -9.83
N THR A 270 -4.35 -5.74 -10.01
CA THR A 270 -3.25 -6.63 -10.40
C THR A 270 -2.67 -6.26 -11.78
N ASP A 271 -3.46 -5.73 -12.72
CA ASP A 271 -2.96 -5.28 -14.02
C ASP A 271 -1.90 -4.16 -13.93
N HIS A 272 -1.78 -3.50 -12.78
CA HIS A 272 -0.86 -2.38 -12.56
C HIS A 272 0.46 -2.73 -11.86
N VAL A 273 0.70 -3.99 -11.49
CA VAL A 273 1.95 -4.38 -10.80
C VAL A 273 3.13 -4.57 -11.76
N ASN A 274 2.86 -4.84 -13.03
CA ASN A 274 3.85 -5.19 -14.04
C ASN A 274 4.90 -4.10 -14.27
N ASN A 275 6.14 -4.53 -14.52
CA ASN A 275 7.23 -3.60 -14.84
C ASN A 275 7.10 -3.05 -16.27
N LEU A 276 7.65 -1.86 -16.49
CA LEU A 276 7.79 -1.29 -17.82
C LEU A 276 8.91 -2.01 -18.59
N ASP A 277 8.78 -2.13 -19.91
CA ASP A 277 9.85 -2.66 -20.77
C ASP A 277 11.14 -1.82 -20.60
N ASP A 278 12.27 -2.50 -20.39
CA ASP A 278 13.57 -1.87 -20.09
C ASP A 278 14.02 -0.89 -21.19
N ARG A 279 13.70 -1.17 -22.46
CA ARG A 279 14.07 -0.30 -23.59
C ARG A 279 13.23 0.97 -23.58
N ILE A 280 11.92 0.84 -23.33
CA ILE A 280 11.02 1.98 -23.18
C ILE A 280 11.47 2.83 -21.99
N SER A 281 11.70 2.19 -20.84
CA SER A 281 12.15 2.86 -19.61
C SER A 281 13.44 3.66 -19.81
N THR A 282 14.46 3.04 -20.40
CA THR A 282 15.75 3.68 -20.69
C THR A 282 15.59 4.86 -21.65
N ASN A 283 14.79 4.69 -22.71
CA ASN A 283 14.60 5.75 -23.70
C ASN A 283 13.95 7.00 -23.11
N LEU A 284 12.92 6.81 -22.26
CA LEU A 284 12.23 7.90 -21.57
C LEU A 284 13.15 8.57 -20.54
N PHE A 285 13.90 7.78 -19.77
CA PHE A 285 14.83 8.29 -18.75
C PHE A 285 15.88 9.24 -19.33
N GLU A 286 16.39 8.95 -20.51
CA GLU A 286 17.38 9.79 -21.21
C GLU A 286 16.83 11.14 -21.71
N HIS A 287 15.50 11.32 -21.78
CA HIS A 287 14.90 12.55 -22.28
C HIS A 287 14.44 13.47 -21.14
N LYS A 288 14.93 14.72 -21.12
CA LYS A 288 14.71 15.67 -20.01
C LYS A 288 13.24 15.80 -19.57
N LEU A 289 12.32 15.92 -20.51
CA LEU A 289 10.88 16.08 -20.20
C LEU A 289 10.20 14.77 -19.76
N ALA A 290 10.68 13.61 -20.24
CA ALA A 290 10.04 12.32 -19.99
C ALA A 290 10.70 11.51 -18.87
N ALA A 291 11.83 11.99 -18.32
CA ALA A 291 12.66 11.27 -17.36
C ALA A 291 11.92 10.89 -16.06
N ALA A 292 10.87 11.62 -15.71
CA ALA A 292 10.04 11.33 -14.53
C ALA A 292 9.04 10.18 -14.74
N VAL A 293 8.71 9.81 -15.99
CA VAL A 293 7.66 8.82 -16.29
C VAL A 293 7.97 7.45 -15.70
N PRO A 294 9.18 6.86 -15.87
CA PRO A 294 9.50 5.58 -15.25
C PRO A 294 9.33 5.57 -13.72
N LYS A 295 9.71 6.67 -13.05
CA LYS A 295 9.53 6.82 -11.60
C LYS A 295 8.05 6.88 -11.20
N ARG A 296 7.21 7.56 -12.00
CA ARG A 296 5.76 7.61 -11.76
C ARG A 296 5.08 6.24 -11.98
N VAL A 297 5.51 5.51 -13.01
CA VAL A 297 5.06 4.11 -13.22
C VAL A 297 5.44 3.24 -12.01
N HIS A 298 6.67 3.39 -11.49
CA HIS A 298 7.11 2.71 -10.29
C HIS A 298 6.23 2.99 -9.07
N ALA A 299 5.88 4.27 -8.85
CA ALA A 299 4.98 4.66 -7.76
C ALA A 299 3.59 3.99 -7.89
N VAL A 300 3.00 3.98 -9.09
CA VAL A 300 1.72 3.29 -9.36
C VAL A 300 1.82 1.79 -9.05
N ARG A 301 2.94 1.14 -9.42
CA ARG A 301 3.17 -0.28 -9.10
C ARG A 301 3.21 -0.53 -7.60
N CYS A 302 3.92 0.31 -6.84
CA CYS A 302 4.01 0.19 -5.38
C CYS A 302 2.63 0.41 -4.73
N ARG A 303 1.86 1.42 -5.17
CA ARG A 303 0.49 1.65 -4.70
C ARG A 303 -0.45 0.50 -5.05
N ALA A 304 -0.31 -0.12 -6.22
CA ALA A 304 -1.10 -1.29 -6.60
C ALA A 304 -0.82 -2.48 -5.68
N LEU A 305 0.45 -2.73 -5.35
CA LEU A 305 0.85 -3.79 -4.42
C LEU A 305 0.30 -3.56 -3.01
N LEU A 306 0.39 -2.34 -2.49
CA LEU A 306 -0.20 -1.99 -1.19
C LEU A 306 -1.73 -2.13 -1.19
N CYS A 307 -2.39 -1.70 -2.27
CA CYS A 307 -3.83 -1.89 -2.44
C CYS A 307 -4.21 -3.38 -2.46
N ILE A 308 -3.43 -4.24 -3.12
CA ILE A 308 -3.63 -5.70 -3.08
C ILE A 308 -3.48 -6.23 -1.65
N ALA A 309 -2.47 -5.76 -0.92
CA ALA A 309 -2.26 -6.18 0.46
C ALA A 309 -3.47 -5.85 1.34
N ASN A 310 -4.01 -4.64 1.24
CA ASN A 310 -5.18 -4.21 2.03
C ASN A 310 -6.46 -4.92 1.58
N LEU A 311 -6.68 -5.11 0.27
CA LEU A 311 -7.81 -5.89 -0.24
C LEU A 311 -7.77 -7.33 0.27
N ALA A 312 -6.59 -7.96 0.28
CA ALA A 312 -6.42 -9.33 0.75
C ALA A 312 -6.61 -9.50 2.26
N GLN A 313 -6.41 -8.43 3.04
CA GLN A 313 -6.68 -8.43 4.49
C GLN A 313 -8.15 -8.18 4.82
N SER A 314 -8.87 -7.47 3.96
CA SER A 314 -10.21 -6.95 4.27
C SER A 314 -11.36 -7.68 3.58
N LEU A 315 -11.10 -8.47 2.54
CA LEU A 315 -12.11 -9.25 1.81
C LEU A 315 -12.04 -10.74 2.14
N ASP A 316 -13.17 -11.44 2.01
CA ASP A 316 -13.21 -12.89 2.14
C ASP A 316 -12.38 -13.57 1.02
N PRO A 317 -11.67 -14.68 1.31
CA PRO A 317 -10.91 -15.40 0.29
C PRO A 317 -11.71 -15.79 -0.96
N GLN A 318 -13.02 -16.03 -0.86
CA GLN A 318 -13.88 -16.31 -2.01
C GLN A 318 -14.04 -15.11 -2.93
N ASP A 319 -14.17 -13.92 -2.36
CA ASP A 319 -14.34 -12.65 -3.08
C ASP A 319 -13.05 -12.20 -3.78
N LEU A 320 -11.90 -12.77 -3.39
CA LEU A 320 -10.60 -12.59 -4.02
C LEU A 320 -10.33 -13.59 -5.17
N GLY A 321 -11.38 -14.24 -5.68
CA GLY A 321 -11.28 -15.27 -6.74
C GLY A 321 -11.09 -16.69 -6.21
N GLY A 322 -11.34 -16.91 -4.91
CA GLY A 322 -11.21 -18.20 -4.24
C GLY A 322 -9.78 -18.71 -4.17
N PRO A 323 -9.57 -19.94 -3.65
CA PRO A 323 -8.23 -20.52 -3.49
C PRO A 323 -7.41 -20.54 -4.80
N ALA A 324 -8.04 -20.81 -5.94
CA ALA A 324 -7.35 -20.82 -7.23
C ALA A 324 -6.88 -19.42 -7.66
N GLY A 325 -7.71 -18.40 -7.47
CA GLY A 325 -7.35 -17.00 -7.74
C GLY A 325 -6.23 -16.51 -6.82
N LEU A 326 -6.28 -16.87 -5.54
CA LEU A 326 -5.24 -16.54 -4.55
C LEU A 326 -3.90 -17.21 -4.89
N VAL A 327 -3.89 -18.49 -5.28
CA VAL A 327 -2.66 -19.19 -5.71
C VAL A 327 -2.06 -18.51 -6.94
N SER A 328 -2.88 -18.17 -7.93
CA SER A 328 -2.44 -17.47 -9.14
C SER A 328 -1.84 -16.10 -8.82
N THR A 329 -2.53 -15.31 -8.00
CA THR A 329 -2.10 -13.98 -7.57
C THR A 329 -0.80 -14.06 -6.78
N TRP A 330 -0.74 -14.94 -5.78
CA TRP A 330 0.46 -15.16 -4.97
C TRP A 330 1.65 -15.57 -5.85
N THR A 331 1.46 -16.48 -6.81
CA THR A 331 2.55 -16.96 -7.68
C THR A 331 3.12 -15.83 -8.53
N CYS A 332 2.25 -14.97 -9.08
CA CYS A 332 2.66 -13.80 -9.84
C CYS A 332 3.47 -12.82 -8.98
N LEU A 333 2.95 -12.50 -7.79
CA LEU A 333 3.60 -11.58 -6.85
C LEU A 333 4.94 -12.12 -6.35
N ALA A 334 5.02 -13.42 -6.03
CA ALA A 334 6.24 -14.06 -5.55
C ALA A 334 7.35 -14.05 -6.60
N GLN A 335 7.03 -14.31 -7.87
CA GLN A 335 8.00 -14.21 -8.97
C GLN A 335 8.56 -12.78 -9.08
N MET A 336 7.72 -11.77 -8.92
CA MET A 336 8.14 -10.38 -8.97
C MET A 336 8.97 -9.95 -7.75
N ALA A 337 8.51 -10.31 -6.56
CA ALA A 337 9.12 -9.91 -5.29
C ALA A 337 10.48 -10.59 -5.06
N PHE A 338 10.62 -11.85 -5.47
CA PHE A 338 11.77 -12.68 -5.09
C PHE A 338 12.68 -13.04 -6.27
N VAL A 339 12.17 -13.22 -7.49
CA VAL A 339 13.03 -13.61 -8.63
C VAL A 339 13.60 -12.38 -9.34
N ASN A 340 12.78 -11.36 -9.57
CA ASN A 340 13.15 -10.15 -10.34
C ASN A 340 13.54 -8.95 -9.46
N MET A 341 14.03 -9.24 -8.26
CA MET A 341 14.20 -8.25 -7.18
C MET A 341 15.38 -7.29 -7.40
N ASN A 342 15.17 -6.01 -7.07
CA ASN A 342 16.26 -5.06 -6.81
C ASN A 342 16.44 -4.85 -5.28
N PRO A 343 17.54 -5.31 -4.66
CA PRO A 343 17.73 -5.23 -3.20
C PRO A 343 17.87 -3.80 -2.65
N LYS A 344 17.94 -2.80 -3.52
CA LYS A 344 18.06 -1.38 -3.13
C LYS A 344 16.74 -0.62 -3.20
N ASP A 345 15.69 -1.27 -3.69
CA ASP A 345 14.37 -0.66 -3.88
C ASP A 345 13.47 -0.97 -2.69
N PHE A 346 13.71 -0.28 -1.57
CA PHE A 346 13.03 -0.56 -0.30
C PHE A 346 11.53 -0.39 -0.39
N GLU A 347 11.05 0.65 -1.09
CA GLU A 347 9.62 0.91 -1.29
C GLU A 347 8.95 -0.25 -2.02
N PHE A 348 9.55 -0.74 -3.11
CA PHE A 348 9.01 -1.89 -3.84
C PHE A 348 9.08 -3.18 -3.01
N LEU A 349 10.17 -3.40 -2.28
CA LEU A 349 10.33 -4.57 -1.41
C LEU A 349 9.28 -4.62 -0.32
N GLU A 350 9.04 -3.50 0.35
CA GLU A 350 8.00 -3.40 1.37
C GLU A 350 6.62 -3.69 0.77
N ALA A 351 6.25 -2.99 -0.30
CA ALA A 351 4.95 -3.15 -0.93
C ALA A 351 4.73 -4.58 -1.47
N SER A 352 5.72 -5.15 -2.14
CA SER A 352 5.63 -6.51 -2.70
C SER A 352 5.61 -7.59 -1.63
N THR A 353 6.42 -7.47 -0.57
CA THR A 353 6.40 -8.43 0.54
C THR A 353 5.11 -8.33 1.36
N SER A 354 4.56 -7.13 1.53
CA SER A 354 3.26 -6.94 2.19
C SER A 354 2.11 -7.58 1.40
N ALA A 355 2.11 -7.41 0.07
CA ALA A 355 1.15 -8.06 -0.83
C ALA A 355 1.27 -9.59 -0.80
N CYS A 356 2.49 -10.12 -0.97
CA CYS A 356 2.75 -11.56 -0.88
C CYS A 356 2.29 -12.17 0.45
N ARG A 357 2.60 -11.49 1.57
CA ARG A 357 2.19 -11.91 2.92
C ARG A 357 0.66 -11.98 3.03
N SER A 358 -0.02 -10.90 2.65
CA SER A 358 -1.47 -10.78 2.85
C SER A 358 -2.25 -11.78 1.99
N VAL A 359 -1.85 -11.95 0.72
CA VAL A 359 -2.47 -12.94 -0.18
C VAL A 359 -2.19 -14.38 0.31
N LEU A 360 -0.99 -14.67 0.80
CA LEU A 360 -0.66 -15.99 1.34
C LEU A 360 -1.46 -16.30 2.61
N GLN A 361 -1.65 -15.29 3.48
CA GLN A 361 -2.45 -15.43 4.68
C GLN A 361 -3.92 -15.70 4.35
N ALA A 362 -4.51 -14.95 3.40
CA ALA A 362 -5.86 -15.20 2.92
C ALA A 362 -6.02 -16.62 2.36
N LEU A 363 -5.00 -17.12 1.64
CA LEU A 363 -4.98 -18.51 1.17
C LEU A 363 -4.94 -19.51 2.34
N ALA A 364 -4.13 -19.27 3.36
CA ALA A 364 -4.06 -20.14 4.54
C ALA A 364 -5.42 -20.21 5.27
N THR A 365 -6.09 -19.09 5.46
CA THR A 365 -7.44 -19.05 6.04
C THR A 365 -8.47 -19.80 5.18
N ALA A 366 -8.36 -19.70 3.84
CA ALA A 366 -9.20 -20.48 2.94
C ALA A 366 -8.94 -21.99 3.04
N VAL A 367 -7.69 -22.38 3.36
CA VAL A 367 -7.29 -23.76 3.54
C VAL A 367 -7.84 -24.35 4.84
N GLU A 368 -7.70 -23.62 5.94
CA GLU A 368 -8.20 -24.02 7.27
C GLU A 368 -9.72 -24.16 7.30
N SER A 369 -10.45 -23.28 6.61
CA SER A 369 -11.91 -23.31 6.52
C SER A 369 -12.46 -24.47 5.65
N GLY A 370 -11.60 -25.32 5.09
CA GLY A 370 -12.03 -26.46 4.27
C GLY A 370 -12.56 -26.07 2.88
N ASN A 371 -12.35 -24.83 2.46
CA ASN A 371 -12.84 -24.28 1.19
C ASN A 371 -12.00 -24.67 -0.03
N VAL A 372 -11.04 -25.60 0.12
CA VAL A 372 -10.09 -26.02 -0.93
C VAL A 372 -10.58 -27.26 -1.65
N ASN A 373 -11.75 -27.18 -2.30
CA ASN A 373 -12.20 -28.25 -3.17
C ASN A 373 -11.42 -28.21 -4.50
N GLY A 374 -10.17 -28.71 -4.49
CA GLY A 374 -9.39 -29.04 -5.69
C GLY A 374 -8.37 -28.00 -6.16
N ALA A 375 -8.15 -26.90 -5.44
CA ALA A 375 -7.06 -25.97 -5.76
C ALA A 375 -5.72 -26.53 -5.26
N ALA A 376 -4.71 -26.58 -6.14
CA ALA A 376 -3.36 -26.93 -5.74
C ALA A 376 -2.75 -25.78 -4.94
N LEU A 377 -2.15 -26.08 -3.79
CA LEU A 377 -1.31 -25.14 -3.06
C LEU A 377 -0.16 -24.64 -3.97
N PRO A 378 0.37 -23.43 -3.73
CA PRO A 378 1.48 -22.94 -4.53
C PRO A 378 2.69 -23.85 -4.37
N ASN A 379 3.39 -24.16 -5.47
CA ASN A 379 4.63 -24.91 -5.38
C ASN A 379 5.76 -23.93 -5.01
N MET A 380 6.49 -24.24 -3.94
CA MET A 380 7.72 -23.53 -3.58
C MET A 380 8.93 -24.29 -4.09
N SER A 381 9.74 -23.66 -4.93
CA SER A 381 11.05 -24.19 -5.27
C SER A 381 12.07 -23.92 -4.16
N ASP A 382 13.09 -24.78 -4.11
CA ASP A 382 14.24 -24.63 -3.22
C ASP A 382 14.97 -23.29 -3.39
N GLU A 383 15.00 -22.78 -4.62
CA GLU A 383 15.65 -21.52 -4.96
C GLU A 383 14.82 -20.32 -4.50
N GLU A 384 13.49 -20.35 -4.65
CA GLU A 384 12.60 -19.29 -4.15
C GLU A 384 12.69 -19.15 -2.62
N LEU A 385 12.70 -20.27 -1.88
CA LEU A 385 12.89 -20.26 -0.42
C LEU A 385 14.26 -19.69 -0.03
N ARG A 386 15.31 -20.02 -0.80
CA ARG A 386 16.66 -19.51 -0.57
C ARG A 386 16.72 -18.01 -0.78
N VAL A 387 16.12 -17.50 -1.86
CA VAL A 387 16.10 -16.07 -2.14
C VAL A 387 15.27 -15.32 -1.10
N LEU A 388 14.08 -15.82 -0.76
CA LEU A 388 13.23 -15.26 0.29
C LEU A 388 13.98 -15.16 1.62
N SER A 389 14.65 -16.24 2.03
CA SER A 389 15.49 -16.26 3.24
C SER A 389 16.60 -15.20 3.18
N GLN A 390 17.26 -15.06 2.03
CA GLN A 390 18.32 -14.08 1.85
C GLN A 390 17.80 -12.65 2.02
N VAL A 391 16.63 -12.33 1.46
CA VAL A 391 15.97 -11.02 1.63
C VAL A 391 15.65 -10.76 3.09
N GLY A 392 15.00 -11.72 3.75
CA GLY A 392 14.61 -11.60 5.14
C GLY A 392 15.78 -11.48 6.13
N LEU A 393 16.97 -11.95 5.76
CA LEU A 393 18.18 -11.86 6.61
C LEU A 393 19.06 -10.64 6.31
N GLN A 394 19.02 -10.12 5.07
CA GLN A 394 19.97 -9.09 4.61
C GLN A 394 19.33 -7.70 4.44
N CYS A 395 18.00 -7.60 4.33
CA CYS A 395 17.34 -6.31 4.15
C CYS A 395 17.54 -5.43 5.38
N THR A 396 17.91 -4.16 5.19
CA THR A 396 18.08 -3.21 6.28
C THR A 396 16.74 -2.76 6.87
N ASP A 397 15.66 -2.85 6.11
CA ASP A 397 14.31 -2.46 6.51
C ASP A 397 13.66 -3.53 7.41
N GLY A 398 13.27 -3.14 8.63
CA GLY A 398 12.62 -4.03 9.59
C GLY A 398 11.22 -4.50 9.17
N ALA A 399 10.46 -3.68 8.44
CA ALA A 399 9.13 -4.04 7.95
C ALA A 399 9.23 -5.16 6.90
N VAL A 400 10.18 -5.06 5.97
CA VAL A 400 10.46 -6.12 4.99
C VAL A 400 10.86 -7.42 5.70
N ARG A 401 11.77 -7.37 6.68
CA ARG A 401 12.18 -8.57 7.42
C ARG A 401 11.02 -9.20 8.20
N THR A 402 10.14 -8.38 8.78
CA THR A 402 8.90 -8.83 9.45
C THR A 402 7.95 -9.50 8.46
N ASN A 403 7.71 -8.89 7.30
CA ASN A 403 6.86 -9.45 6.25
C ASN A 403 7.39 -10.81 5.76
N VAL A 404 8.69 -10.92 5.49
CA VAL A 404 9.32 -12.17 5.08
C VAL A 404 9.22 -13.23 6.18
N THR A 405 9.39 -12.84 7.45
CA THR A 405 9.23 -13.74 8.59
C THR A 405 7.83 -14.34 8.63
N ARG A 406 6.80 -13.52 8.47
CA ARG A 406 5.41 -13.96 8.39
C ARG A 406 5.13 -14.84 7.18
N ILE A 407 5.66 -14.50 5.99
CA ILE A 407 5.55 -15.36 4.80
C ILE A 407 6.15 -16.74 5.09
N MET A 408 7.36 -16.80 5.63
CA MET A 408 8.04 -18.05 5.97
C MET A 408 7.22 -18.86 6.98
N ALA A 409 6.64 -18.21 7.98
CA ALA A 409 5.76 -18.85 8.96
C ALA A 409 4.53 -19.48 8.30
N THR A 410 3.79 -18.70 7.49
CA THR A 410 2.58 -19.18 6.81
C THR A 410 2.91 -20.32 5.83
N LEU A 411 4.05 -20.28 5.13
CA LEU A 411 4.54 -21.41 4.33
C LEU A 411 4.82 -22.64 5.19
N GLY A 412 5.43 -22.46 6.37
CA GLY A 412 5.66 -23.52 7.34
C GLY A 412 4.37 -24.19 7.80
N CYS A 413 3.33 -23.42 8.13
CA CYS A 413 2.02 -23.95 8.52
C CYS A 413 1.32 -24.67 7.35
N LEU A 414 1.33 -24.09 6.15
CA LEU A 414 0.67 -24.65 4.97
C LEU A 414 1.32 -25.97 4.47
N PHE A 415 2.65 -26.02 4.47
CA PHE A 415 3.40 -27.12 3.87
C PHE A 415 4.01 -28.07 4.88
N GLY A 416 4.06 -27.72 6.16
CA GLY A 416 4.82 -28.45 7.19
C GLY A 416 4.43 -29.91 7.32
N GLY A 417 3.14 -30.23 7.22
CA GLY A 417 2.64 -31.61 7.28
C GLY A 417 2.91 -32.45 6.02
N SER A 418 3.21 -31.82 4.88
CA SER A 418 3.34 -32.50 3.57
C SER A 418 4.74 -32.43 2.97
N GLN A 419 5.55 -31.42 3.33
CA GLN A 419 6.87 -31.16 2.77
C GLN A 419 7.88 -30.87 3.90
N PRO A 420 8.48 -31.90 4.51
CA PRO A 420 9.42 -31.74 5.62
C PRO A 420 10.65 -30.88 5.27
N ASP A 421 11.11 -30.90 4.02
CA ASP A 421 12.25 -30.09 3.57
C ASP A 421 11.96 -28.58 3.61
N VAL A 422 10.73 -28.17 3.28
CA VAL A 422 10.27 -26.78 3.39
C VAL A 422 10.25 -26.38 4.85
N LEU A 423 9.64 -27.21 5.72
CA LEU A 423 9.57 -26.97 7.16
C LEU A 423 10.96 -26.82 7.79
N LYS A 424 11.92 -27.65 7.37
CA LYS A 424 13.30 -27.59 7.83
C LYS A 424 13.96 -26.25 7.51
N LYS A 425 13.81 -25.76 6.28
CA LYS A 425 14.36 -24.47 5.85
C LYS A 425 13.68 -23.30 6.52
N VAL A 426 12.35 -23.34 6.65
CA VAL A 426 11.57 -22.35 7.39
C VAL A 426 12.05 -22.27 8.84
N GLY A 427 12.12 -23.40 9.54
CA GLY A 427 12.58 -23.44 10.93
C GLY A 427 14.02 -22.96 11.10
N GLN A 428 14.93 -23.30 10.18
CA GLN A 428 16.30 -22.79 10.18
C GLN A 428 16.35 -21.26 10.00
N TYR A 429 15.54 -20.71 9.09
CA TYR A 429 15.43 -19.27 8.89
C TYR A 429 14.88 -18.56 10.15
N LEU A 430 13.78 -19.06 10.73
CA LEU A 430 13.17 -18.44 11.92
C LEU A 430 14.16 -18.43 13.12
N LEU A 431 14.91 -19.52 13.30
CA LEU A 431 15.96 -19.59 14.33
C LEU A 431 17.10 -18.60 14.09
N GLU A 432 17.49 -18.40 12.83
CA GLU A 432 18.53 -17.45 12.45
C GLU A 432 18.08 -16.01 12.77
N VAL A 433 16.84 -15.64 12.39
CA VAL A 433 16.25 -14.32 12.70
C VAL A 433 16.13 -14.11 14.21
N ALA A 434 15.55 -15.06 14.94
CA ALA A 434 15.38 -14.98 16.39
C ALA A 434 16.71 -14.85 17.15
N SER A 435 17.80 -15.39 16.58
CA SER A 435 19.12 -15.36 17.20
C SER A 435 19.94 -14.11 16.87
N LYS A 436 19.83 -13.59 15.64
CA LYS A 436 20.80 -12.63 15.09
C LYS A 436 20.22 -11.28 14.71
N ASP A 437 18.89 -11.12 14.61
CA ASP A 437 18.32 -9.86 14.16
C ASP A 437 18.57 -8.71 15.17
N SER A 438 18.91 -7.56 14.62
CA SER A 438 19.18 -6.35 15.38
C SER A 438 17.93 -5.72 15.97
N ASP A 439 16.77 -5.92 15.34
CA ASP A 439 15.49 -5.37 15.77
C ASP A 439 14.77 -6.36 16.70
N ILE A 440 14.33 -5.89 17.87
CA ILE A 440 13.61 -6.75 18.82
C ILE A 440 12.20 -7.10 18.35
N THR A 441 11.55 -6.25 17.56
CA THR A 441 10.22 -6.50 17.03
C THR A 441 10.28 -7.64 16.02
N VAL A 442 11.29 -7.64 15.14
CA VAL A 442 11.53 -8.75 14.19
C VAL A 442 11.89 -10.05 14.93
N VAL A 443 12.72 -9.99 15.98
CA VAL A 443 13.02 -11.18 16.81
C VAL A 443 11.75 -11.73 17.47
N THR A 444 10.89 -10.84 17.98
CA THR A 444 9.64 -11.21 18.63
C THR A 444 8.70 -11.92 17.66
N GLU A 445 8.54 -11.35 16.46
CA GLU A 445 7.79 -11.97 15.37
C GLU A 445 8.33 -13.36 15.01
N ALA A 446 9.66 -13.50 14.87
CA ALA A 446 10.26 -14.79 14.53
C ALA A 446 10.06 -15.85 15.62
N LEU A 447 10.03 -15.43 16.89
CA LEU A 447 9.71 -16.33 18.00
C LEU A 447 8.25 -16.77 17.97
N ASP A 448 7.31 -15.84 17.79
CA ASP A 448 5.88 -16.17 17.70
C ASP A 448 5.61 -17.09 16.50
N ALA A 449 6.16 -16.76 15.33
CA ALA A 449 6.12 -17.62 14.15
C ALA A 449 6.71 -19.02 14.41
N THR A 450 7.78 -19.12 15.21
CA THR A 450 8.36 -20.42 15.58
C THR A 450 7.38 -21.22 16.44
N PHE A 451 6.64 -20.57 17.34
CA PHE A 451 5.66 -21.23 18.19
C PHE A 451 4.48 -21.74 17.37
N ASP A 452 4.01 -20.96 16.40
CA ASP A 452 2.89 -21.33 15.53
C ASP A 452 3.26 -22.48 14.59
N VAL A 453 4.40 -22.38 13.89
CA VAL A 453 4.86 -23.39 12.94
C VAL A 453 5.14 -24.74 13.62
N PHE A 454 5.66 -24.72 14.85
CA PHE A 454 6.00 -25.94 15.59
C PHE A 454 5.03 -26.23 16.74
N ALA A 455 3.80 -25.72 16.69
CA ALA A 455 2.78 -25.98 17.70
C ALA A 455 2.37 -27.47 17.72
N GLU A 456 2.22 -28.06 16.53
CA GLU A 456 1.72 -29.41 16.35
C GLU A 456 2.79 -30.50 16.47
N ASP A 457 2.34 -31.68 16.87
CA ASP A 457 3.16 -32.88 17.05
C ASP A 457 3.70 -33.44 15.73
N SER A 458 2.98 -33.17 14.63
CA SER A 458 3.37 -33.52 13.26
C SER A 458 4.73 -32.93 12.88
N THR A 459 5.14 -31.84 13.53
CA THR A 459 6.38 -31.10 13.25
C THR A 459 7.56 -31.48 14.15
N ASP A 460 7.33 -32.32 15.18
CA ASP A 460 8.33 -32.65 16.21
C ASP A 460 9.60 -33.27 15.61
N GLN A 461 9.46 -34.16 14.63
CA GLN A 461 10.61 -34.82 13.99
C GLN A 461 11.54 -33.80 13.33
N THR A 462 10.98 -32.83 12.60
CA THR A 462 11.76 -31.76 11.97
C THR A 462 12.36 -30.82 13.01
N ALA A 463 11.65 -30.54 14.11
CA ALA A 463 12.15 -29.75 15.23
C ALA A 463 13.42 -30.35 15.85
N VAL A 464 13.45 -31.68 16.02
CA VAL A 464 14.65 -32.41 16.49
C VAL A 464 15.79 -32.29 15.48
N GLU A 465 15.52 -32.49 14.19
CA GLU A 465 16.55 -32.42 13.14
C GLU A 465 17.22 -31.06 12.99
N ILE A 466 16.50 -29.96 13.25
CA ILE A 466 17.08 -28.60 13.19
C ILE A 466 17.67 -28.15 14.52
N GLU A 467 17.64 -29.00 15.56
CA GLU A 467 18.05 -28.69 16.92
C GLU A 467 17.30 -27.47 17.49
N LEU A 468 15.97 -27.45 17.31
CA LEU A 468 15.11 -26.31 17.67
C LEU A 468 15.25 -25.93 19.15
N VAL A 469 15.03 -26.89 20.05
CA VAL A 469 15.05 -26.66 21.51
C VAL A 469 16.45 -26.24 22.00
N PRO A 470 17.56 -26.94 21.64
CA PRO A 470 18.90 -26.48 21.98
C PRO A 470 19.21 -25.04 21.56
N LYS A 471 18.83 -24.65 20.33
CA LYS A 471 19.09 -23.30 19.82
C LYS A 471 18.25 -22.24 20.52
N LEU A 472 16.95 -22.48 20.72
CA LEU A 472 16.08 -21.56 21.46
C LEU A 472 16.53 -21.32 22.91
N ARG A 473 17.14 -22.32 23.56
CA ARG A 473 17.78 -22.14 24.88
C ARG A 473 18.96 -21.18 24.85
N LEU A 474 19.70 -21.11 23.74
CA LEU A 474 20.79 -20.14 23.57
C LEU A 474 20.25 -18.73 23.29
N VAL A 475 19.10 -18.62 22.62
CA VAL A 475 18.43 -17.33 22.35
C VAL A 475 17.85 -16.71 23.62
N LEU A 476 17.26 -17.51 24.50
CA LEU A 476 16.51 -17.03 25.67
C LEU A 476 17.27 -16.01 26.56
N PRO A 477 18.54 -16.23 26.96
CA PRO A 477 19.27 -15.25 27.78
C PRO A 477 19.52 -13.93 27.06
N ALA A 478 19.90 -13.99 25.77
CA ALA A 478 20.15 -12.81 24.95
C ALA A 478 18.87 -11.99 24.74
N PHE A 479 17.76 -12.67 24.43
CA PHE A 479 16.46 -12.03 24.28
C PHE A 479 16.01 -11.36 25.58
N ARG A 480 16.13 -12.03 26.73
CA ARG A 480 15.81 -11.43 28.04
C ARG A 480 16.63 -10.17 28.33
N ALA A 481 17.92 -10.20 28.04
CA ALA A 481 18.78 -9.04 28.22
C ALA A 481 18.34 -7.86 27.34
N LYS A 482 18.03 -8.14 26.06
CA LYS A 482 17.58 -7.16 25.07
C LYS A 482 16.23 -6.51 25.46
N VAL A 483 15.26 -7.32 25.91
CA VAL A 483 13.96 -6.83 26.44
C VAL A 483 14.17 -5.91 27.63
N ASN A 484 15.01 -6.30 28.59
CA ASN A 484 15.23 -5.50 29.79
C ASN A 484 15.95 -4.17 29.49
N GLN A 485 16.87 -4.16 28.52
CA GLN A 485 17.57 -2.95 28.08
C GLN A 485 16.62 -1.96 27.38
N MET A 486 15.67 -2.46 26.59
CA MET A 486 14.77 -1.63 25.78
C MET A 486 13.37 -1.41 26.37
N LYS A 487 13.15 -1.79 27.64
CA LYS A 487 11.84 -1.68 28.30
C LYS A 487 11.18 -0.31 28.13
N LYS A 488 11.96 0.78 28.26
CA LYS A 488 11.45 2.15 28.17
C LYS A 488 11.24 2.66 26.73
N SER A 489 11.88 2.04 25.75
CA SER A 489 11.85 2.46 24.34
C SER A 489 10.87 1.65 23.49
N LEU A 490 10.32 0.56 24.03
CA LEU A 490 9.42 -0.35 23.30
C LEU A 490 8.01 0.22 23.09
N GLY A 491 7.57 1.16 23.94
CA GLY A 491 6.24 1.78 23.85
C GLY A 491 5.13 0.75 23.66
N LYS A 492 4.31 0.92 22.62
CA LYS A 492 3.21 0.03 22.25
C LYS A 492 3.60 -1.42 21.95
N HIS A 493 4.86 -1.69 21.61
CA HIS A 493 5.33 -3.05 21.33
C HIS A 493 5.70 -3.83 22.60
N TYR A 494 5.76 -3.18 23.78
CA TYR A 494 6.18 -3.81 25.02
C TYR A 494 5.32 -5.04 25.42
N PRO A 495 3.97 -4.99 25.37
CA PRO A 495 3.13 -6.13 25.72
C PRO A 495 3.41 -7.36 24.85
N VAL A 496 3.47 -7.18 23.52
CA VAL A 496 3.72 -8.26 22.56
C VAL A 496 5.07 -8.93 22.82
N VAL A 497 6.12 -8.13 23.03
CA VAL A 497 7.47 -8.62 23.36
C VAL A 497 7.49 -9.42 24.67
N MET A 498 6.72 -8.99 25.67
CA MET A 498 6.60 -9.69 26.95
C MET A 498 5.83 -11.00 26.83
N THR A 499 4.81 -11.06 25.96
CA THR A 499 4.07 -12.27 25.62
C THR A 499 4.99 -13.29 24.96
N ALA A 500 5.74 -12.92 23.93
CA ALA A 500 6.70 -13.82 23.28
C ALA A 500 7.78 -14.33 24.26
N LYS A 501 8.26 -13.48 25.18
CA LYS A 501 9.20 -13.89 26.24
C LYS A 501 8.62 -14.95 27.14
N THR A 502 7.34 -14.84 27.50
CA THR A 502 6.64 -15.80 28.34
C THR A 502 6.40 -17.10 27.57
N ASN A 503 5.94 -16.99 26.32
CA ASN A 503 5.67 -18.11 25.43
C ASN A 503 6.94 -18.92 25.13
N LEU A 504 8.09 -18.28 24.94
CA LEU A 504 9.37 -18.97 24.76
C LEU A 504 9.69 -19.93 25.91
N VAL A 505 9.46 -19.49 27.16
CA VAL A 505 9.71 -20.33 28.35
C VAL A 505 8.73 -21.49 28.41
N ARG A 506 7.45 -21.25 28.08
CA ARG A 506 6.41 -22.29 28.05
C ARG A 506 6.68 -23.31 26.95
N PHE A 507 7.01 -22.85 25.75
CA PHE A 507 7.33 -23.66 24.58
C PHE A 507 8.51 -24.60 24.83
N LEU A 508 9.61 -24.07 25.40
CA LEU A 508 10.77 -24.88 25.77
C LEU A 508 10.41 -26.01 26.75
N LYS A 509 9.61 -25.72 27.79
CA LYS A 509 9.14 -26.74 28.74
C LYS A 509 8.26 -27.79 28.07
N TYR A 510 7.37 -27.36 27.19
CA TYR A 510 6.46 -28.25 26.46
C TYR A 510 7.22 -29.23 25.56
N LYS A 511 8.15 -28.73 24.73
CA LYS A 511 8.94 -29.58 23.83
C LYS A 511 9.93 -30.49 24.58
N ASP A 512 10.48 -30.05 25.72
CA ASP A 512 11.33 -30.90 26.56
C ASP A 512 10.62 -32.17 27.05
N GLN A 513 9.37 -32.03 27.49
CA GLN A 513 8.55 -33.16 27.96
C GLN A 513 8.27 -34.16 26.82
N ARG A 514 8.11 -33.65 25.59
CA ARG A 514 7.85 -34.43 24.38
C ARG A 514 9.08 -35.22 23.92
N GLU A 515 10.25 -34.59 23.84
CA GLU A 515 11.51 -35.26 23.50
C GLU A 515 11.80 -36.43 24.46
N HIS A 516 11.50 -36.28 25.75
CA HIS A 516 11.67 -37.33 26.75
C HIS A 516 10.67 -38.48 26.59
N THR A 517 9.48 -38.20 26.06
CA THR A 517 8.43 -39.21 25.83
C THR A 517 8.70 -40.01 24.56
N GLN A 518 9.11 -39.35 23.47
CA GLN A 518 9.48 -40.01 22.21
C GLN A 518 10.73 -40.89 22.36
N ASN A 519 11.75 -40.43 23.10
CA ASN A 519 12.94 -41.24 23.40
C ASN A 519 12.65 -42.46 24.28
N ARG A 520 11.58 -42.43 25.09
CA ARG A 520 11.13 -43.58 25.90
C ARG A 520 10.34 -44.61 25.09
N THR A 521 9.60 -44.19 24.06
CA THR A 521 8.87 -45.09 23.16
C THR A 521 9.75 -45.67 22.05
N ALA A 522 10.89 -45.06 21.74
CA ALA A 522 11.86 -45.53 20.75
C ALA A 522 12.96 -46.44 21.33
N ALA A 523 12.98 -46.67 22.64
CA ALA A 523 13.89 -47.62 23.28
C ALA A 523 13.25 -49.03 23.28
N PRO A 524 13.93 -50.05 22.72
CA PRO A 524 13.41 -51.42 22.69
C PRO A 524 13.32 -52.09 24.07
#